data_AF-A0A6I6N1D5-F1
#
_entry.id   AF-A0A6I6N1D5-F1
#
_cell.length_a   1.000
_cell.length_b   1.000
_cell.length_c   1.000
_cell.angle_alpha   90.00
_cell.angle_beta   90.00
_cell.angle_gamma   90.00
#
_symmetry.space_group_name_H-M   'P 1'
#
loop_
_entity.id
_entity.type
_entity.pdbx_description
1 polymer ?
#
loop_
_entity_poly.entity_id
_entity_poly.type
_entity_poly.pdbx_seq_one_letter_code
_entity_poly.pdbx_strand_id
1 'polypeptide(L)'
;MSMAHRLALAATALTLTAGLAAVAVPAQASTATAAAQPSITSVAFSGAHGPGVASPTITVNGSGFGTTPPAGTNNNVTSCGTYTNNGNAYGNQLYFIDDNNFEAGYGDGSGANCIGITVVSWNSSQVVLRFGSSYGSFAHWYLSNGDGYALSVNNGIFGGSVSGLS
;
A
#
# COMPACT_ATOMS: atom_id res chain seq x y z
N MET A 1 -4.96 -36.05 -53.81
CA MET A 1 -4.12 -37.26 -53.97
C MET A 1 -3.25 -37.35 -52.73
N SER A 2 -3.73 -38.06 -51.71
CA SER A 2 -3.23 -39.37 -51.29
C SER A 2 -1.73 -39.39 -51.01
N MET A 3 -1.35 -39.59 -49.76
CA MET A 3 -0.73 -40.84 -49.29
C MET A 3 -0.33 -40.67 -47.82
N ALA A 4 -1.05 -41.37 -46.95
CA ALA A 4 -0.65 -41.64 -45.59
C ALA A 4 0.58 -42.56 -45.58
N HIS A 5 1.58 -42.26 -44.74
CA HIS A 5 2.56 -43.26 -44.32
C HIS A 5 2.40 -43.49 -42.82
N ARG A 6 1.89 -44.69 -42.52
CA ARG A 6 1.90 -45.31 -41.19
C ARG A 6 3.32 -45.76 -40.88
N LEU A 7 3.84 -45.40 -39.71
CA LEU A 7 4.91 -46.15 -39.07
C LEU A 7 4.46 -46.47 -37.65
N ALA A 8 4.23 -47.76 -37.40
CA ALA A 8 4.04 -48.34 -36.09
C ALA A 8 5.42 -48.63 -35.50
N LEU A 9 5.67 -48.29 -34.24
CA LEU A 9 6.77 -48.87 -33.48
C LEU A 9 6.33 -49.22 -32.06
N ALA A 10 6.87 -50.34 -31.61
CA ALA A 10 6.37 -51.24 -30.59
C ALA A 10 6.40 -50.71 -29.16
N ALA A 11 5.44 -51.20 -28.37
CA ALA A 11 5.42 -51.11 -26.92
C ALA A 11 6.43 -52.09 -26.29
N THR A 12 7.21 -51.61 -25.32
CA THR A 12 7.84 -52.48 -24.32
C THR A 12 7.64 -51.83 -22.95
N ALA A 13 6.76 -52.41 -22.15
CA ALA A 13 6.52 -52.03 -20.77
C ALA A 13 7.58 -52.65 -19.86
N LEU A 14 8.13 -51.87 -18.95
CA LEU A 14 8.89 -52.37 -17.80
C LEU A 14 8.33 -51.73 -16.53
N THR A 15 7.43 -52.45 -15.87
CA THR A 15 6.85 -52.07 -14.58
C THR A 15 7.76 -52.54 -13.46
N LEU A 16 8.47 -51.61 -12.79
CA LEU A 16 9.07 -51.86 -11.48
C LEU A 16 8.06 -51.45 -10.39
N THR A 17 7.49 -52.43 -9.70
CA THR A 17 6.74 -52.23 -8.45
C THR A 17 7.72 -52.15 -7.28
N ALA A 18 8.01 -50.94 -6.81
CA ALA A 18 8.63 -50.71 -5.50
C ALA A 18 7.55 -50.27 -4.51
N GLY A 19 7.18 -51.16 -3.58
CA GLY A 19 6.27 -50.85 -2.49
C GLY A 19 6.99 -50.06 -1.39
N LEU A 20 6.73 -48.75 -1.31
CA LEU A 20 7.00 -47.96 -0.12
C LEU A 20 5.67 -47.72 0.60
N ALA A 21 5.49 -48.37 1.75
CA ALA A 21 4.42 -48.05 2.67
C ALA A 21 4.72 -46.69 3.33
N ALA A 22 4.13 -45.63 2.81
CA ALA A 22 4.15 -44.32 3.44
C ALA A 22 3.22 -44.32 4.66
N VAL A 23 3.79 -44.28 5.86
CA VAL A 23 3.04 -43.89 7.07
C VAL A 23 2.66 -42.42 6.92
N ALA A 24 1.40 -42.17 6.59
CA ALA A 24 0.83 -40.83 6.53
C ALA A 24 0.81 -40.24 7.94
N VAL A 25 1.78 -39.38 8.25
CA VAL A 25 1.71 -38.50 9.42
C VAL A 25 0.53 -37.55 9.15
N PRO A 26 -0.46 -37.43 10.05
CA PRO A 26 -1.54 -36.47 9.85
C PRO A 26 -0.92 -35.06 9.78
N ALA A 27 -1.06 -34.42 8.63
CA ALA A 27 -0.69 -33.03 8.45
C ALA A 27 -1.55 -32.20 9.42
N GLN A 28 -0.93 -31.75 10.50
CA GLN A 28 -1.57 -30.87 11.46
C GLN A 28 -1.78 -29.52 10.75
N ALA A 29 -3.01 -29.30 10.28
CA ALA A 29 -3.40 -28.06 9.66
C ALA A 29 -3.35 -26.95 10.73
N SER A 30 -2.24 -26.22 10.78
CA SER A 30 -2.16 -24.99 11.56
C SER A 30 -3.14 -23.99 10.96
N THR A 31 -4.30 -23.81 11.58
CA THR A 31 -5.19 -22.69 11.30
C THR A 31 -4.51 -21.41 11.79
N ALA A 32 -3.63 -20.85 10.97
CA ALA A 32 -3.17 -19.49 11.18
C ALA A 32 -4.41 -18.59 11.10
N THR A 33 -4.85 -18.07 12.24
CA THR A 33 -5.89 -17.05 12.30
C THR A 33 -5.38 -15.87 11.47
N ALA A 34 -6.01 -15.62 10.32
CA ALA A 34 -5.71 -14.43 9.54
C ALA A 34 -5.91 -13.22 10.46
N ALA A 35 -4.87 -12.41 10.64
CA ALA A 35 -4.98 -11.18 11.41
C ALA A 35 -6.12 -10.34 10.81
N ALA A 36 -7.06 -9.90 11.65
CA ALA A 36 -8.13 -9.03 11.21
C ALA A 36 -7.52 -7.77 10.58
N GLN A 37 -7.89 -7.47 9.34
CA GLN A 37 -7.41 -6.27 8.68
C GLN A 37 -7.90 -5.03 9.43
N PRO A 38 -7.08 -3.97 9.53
CA PRO A 38 -7.51 -2.71 10.10
C PRO A 38 -8.73 -2.17 9.36
N SER A 39 -9.66 -1.57 10.09
CA SER A 39 -10.86 -0.94 9.54
C SER A 39 -10.80 0.56 9.78
N ILE A 40 -10.85 1.34 8.70
CA ILE A 40 -10.96 2.80 8.76
C ILE A 40 -12.44 3.15 8.72
N THR A 41 -12.90 3.97 9.66
CA THR A 41 -14.30 4.39 9.77
C THR A 41 -14.54 5.80 9.26
N SER A 42 -13.53 6.67 9.34
CA SER A 42 -13.61 8.04 8.83
C SER A 42 -12.24 8.62 8.57
N VAL A 43 -12.17 9.53 7.61
CA VAL A 43 -11.03 10.42 7.39
C VAL A 43 -11.54 11.85 7.37
N ALA A 44 -10.87 12.74 8.10
CA ALA A 44 -11.18 14.16 8.14
C ALA A 44 -9.95 14.98 7.73
N PHE A 45 -10.18 16.02 6.95
CA PHE A 45 -9.16 16.94 6.49
C PHE A 45 -9.36 18.31 7.13
N SER A 46 -8.26 18.99 7.46
CA SER A 46 -8.30 20.38 7.94
C SER A 46 -7.05 21.13 7.55
N GLY A 47 -7.17 22.44 7.35
CA GLY A 47 -6.10 23.32 6.91
C GLY A 47 -6.42 24.03 5.61
N ALA A 48 -5.49 24.89 5.17
CA ALA A 48 -5.63 25.66 3.94
C ALA A 48 -5.47 24.76 2.69
N HIS A 49 -6.15 25.11 1.61
CA HIS A 49 -5.99 24.46 0.31
C HIS A 49 -5.45 25.40 -0.77
N GLY A 50 -4.88 24.81 -1.83
CA GLY A 50 -4.38 25.55 -3.00
C GLY A 50 -2.86 25.52 -3.19
N PRO A 51 -2.35 26.19 -4.23
CA PRO A 51 -0.92 26.22 -4.54
C PRO A 51 -0.09 26.87 -3.43
N GLY A 52 1.06 26.29 -3.09
CA GLY A 52 2.01 26.88 -2.12
C GLY A 52 1.57 26.81 -0.65
N VAL A 53 0.44 26.17 -0.34
CA VAL A 53 -0.04 26.05 1.04
C VAL A 53 0.67 24.91 1.78
N ALA A 54 0.72 25.04 3.11
CA ALA A 54 1.23 23.99 3.97
C ALA A 54 0.36 22.73 3.89
N SER A 55 0.98 21.56 4.09
CA SER A 55 0.23 20.30 4.17
C SER A 55 -0.96 20.40 5.13
N PRO A 56 -2.16 19.94 4.73
CA PRO A 56 -3.28 19.79 5.65
C PRO A 56 -2.96 18.76 6.73
N THR A 57 -3.76 18.78 7.80
CA THR A 57 -3.82 17.72 8.79
C THR A 57 -4.88 16.72 8.38
N ILE A 58 -4.50 15.44 8.31
CA ILE A 58 -5.38 14.33 7.96
C ILE A 58 -5.57 13.49 9.21
N THR A 59 -6.80 13.42 9.72
CA THR A 59 -7.15 12.59 10.88
C THR A 59 -7.91 11.36 10.40
N VAL A 60 -7.39 10.19 10.72
CA VAL A 60 -7.92 8.90 10.33
C VAL A 60 -8.42 8.19 11.59
N ASN A 61 -9.70 7.86 11.64
CA ASN A 61 -10.27 7.08 12.74
C ASN A 61 -10.64 5.68 12.28
N GLY A 62 -10.55 4.71 13.19
CA GLY A 62 -10.85 3.33 12.89
C GLY A 62 -10.48 2.38 14.03
N SER A 63 -10.07 1.17 13.66
CA SER A 63 -9.67 0.13 14.59
C SER A 63 -8.63 -0.80 13.95
N GLY A 64 -7.82 -1.45 14.79
CA GLY A 64 -6.83 -2.41 14.32
C GLY A 64 -5.56 -1.77 13.72
N PHE A 65 -5.34 -0.47 13.90
CA PHE A 65 -4.13 0.21 13.39
C PHE A 65 -2.84 -0.18 14.13
N GLY A 66 -2.94 -0.91 15.24
CA GLY A 66 -1.79 -1.18 16.11
C GLY A 66 -1.33 0.07 16.88
N THR A 67 -0.38 -0.09 17.79
CA THR A 67 0.06 0.99 18.70
C THR A 67 1.24 1.80 18.18
N THR A 68 1.86 1.38 17.08
CA THR A 68 3.04 2.03 16.48
C THR A 68 2.87 2.12 14.97
N PRO A 69 3.33 3.21 14.33
CA PRO A 69 3.33 3.29 12.88
C PRO A 69 4.27 2.23 12.29
N PRO A 70 4.04 1.79 11.04
CA PRO A 70 4.99 0.96 10.33
C PRO A 70 6.34 1.68 10.16
N ALA A 71 7.42 0.93 10.01
CA ALA A 71 8.73 1.51 9.74
C ALA A 71 8.74 2.16 8.35
N GLY A 72 9.06 3.46 8.31
CA GLY A 72 9.19 4.22 7.08
C GLY A 72 10.64 4.36 6.64
N THR A 73 10.85 4.58 5.34
CA THR A 73 12.14 4.97 4.75
C THR A 73 12.13 6.45 4.42
N ASN A 74 13.19 7.16 4.78
CA ASN A 74 13.31 8.58 4.54
C ASN A 74 13.11 8.93 3.05
N ASN A 75 12.25 9.91 2.77
CA ASN A 75 11.90 10.32 1.41
C ASN A 75 12.47 11.69 1.01
N ASN A 76 13.59 12.11 1.60
CA ASN A 76 14.20 13.42 1.33
C ASN A 76 14.94 13.48 -0.01
N VAL A 77 15.35 12.34 -0.57
CA VAL A 77 16.00 12.25 -1.87
C VAL A 77 15.11 11.43 -2.78
N THR A 78 14.56 12.07 -3.81
CA THR A 78 13.56 11.48 -4.70
C THR A 78 13.94 11.74 -6.16
N SER A 79 13.25 11.09 -7.10
CA SER A 79 13.38 11.37 -8.53
C SER A 79 13.00 12.81 -8.91
N CYS A 80 12.20 13.50 -8.09
CA CYS A 80 11.82 14.89 -8.33
C CYS A 80 12.76 15.92 -7.72
N GLY A 81 13.75 15.49 -6.94
CA GLY A 81 14.74 16.36 -6.33
C GLY A 81 14.97 16.08 -4.85
N THR A 82 15.73 16.99 -4.24
CA THR A 82 16.10 16.94 -2.82
C THR A 82 15.19 17.86 -2.01
N TYR A 83 14.50 17.28 -1.03
CA TYR A 83 13.58 17.97 -0.13
C TYR A 83 13.96 17.65 1.31
N THR A 84 14.10 18.65 2.17
CA THR A 84 14.28 18.42 3.60
C THR A 84 12.91 18.28 4.27
N ASN A 85 12.79 17.40 5.28
CA ASN A 85 11.52 17.14 5.98
C ASN A 85 10.39 16.66 5.04
N ASN A 86 10.71 15.80 4.09
CA ASN A 86 9.74 15.31 3.12
C ASN A 86 8.93 14.09 3.62
N GLY A 87 9.06 13.74 4.89
CA GLY A 87 8.44 12.54 5.47
C GLY A 87 9.10 11.25 4.98
N ASN A 88 8.33 10.16 5.04
CA ASN A 88 8.80 8.82 4.71
C ASN A 88 7.90 8.12 3.69
N ALA A 89 8.48 7.15 2.99
CA ALA A 89 7.77 6.09 2.27
C ALA A 89 7.56 4.89 3.20
N TYR A 90 6.37 4.28 3.16
CA TYR A 90 5.97 3.12 3.95
C TYR A 90 5.49 1.95 3.07
N GLY A 91 5.57 2.10 1.74
CA GLY A 91 5.07 1.10 0.79
C GLY A 91 3.58 0.86 0.95
N ASN A 92 3.15 -0.39 0.85
CA ASN A 92 1.73 -0.76 0.91
C ASN A 92 1.07 -0.52 2.28
N GLN A 93 1.88 -0.31 3.33
CA GLN A 93 1.38 -0.20 4.70
C GLN A 93 0.78 1.17 5.01
N LEU A 94 1.30 2.26 4.41
CA LEU A 94 0.77 3.60 4.64
C LEU A 94 1.03 4.47 3.41
N TYR A 95 -0.03 4.76 2.67
CA TYR A 95 0.03 5.63 1.50
C TYR A 95 -1.28 6.37 1.33
N PHE A 96 -1.21 7.48 0.60
CA PHE A 96 -2.36 8.28 0.21
C PHE A 96 -2.28 8.53 -1.30
N ILE A 97 -3.37 8.31 -2.01
CA ILE A 97 -3.52 8.60 -3.43
C ILE A 97 -4.60 9.66 -3.56
N ASP A 98 -4.28 10.77 -4.23
CA ASP A 98 -5.23 11.66 -4.85
C ASP A 98 -5.43 11.17 -6.30
N ASP A 99 -6.63 10.68 -6.60
CA ASP A 99 -6.91 9.86 -7.80
C ASP A 99 -6.53 10.54 -9.12
N ASN A 100 -6.39 11.86 -9.14
CA ASN A 100 -6.07 12.62 -10.35
C ASN A 100 -4.82 13.51 -10.25
N ASN A 101 -4.04 13.42 -9.17
CA ASN A 101 -2.98 14.41 -8.93
C ASN A 101 -1.66 13.84 -8.44
N PHE A 102 -1.65 13.18 -7.28
CA PHE A 102 -0.41 12.75 -6.63
C PHE A 102 -0.60 11.54 -5.74
N GLU A 103 0.52 10.94 -5.37
CA GLU A 103 0.58 9.91 -4.35
C GLU A 103 1.63 10.28 -3.31
N ALA A 104 1.35 9.95 -2.05
CA ALA A 104 2.24 10.18 -0.93
C ALA A 104 2.48 8.90 -0.13
N GLY A 105 3.73 8.70 0.29
CA GLY A 105 4.11 7.65 1.23
C GLY A 105 4.16 6.23 0.65
N TYR A 106 3.73 5.99 -0.59
CA TYR A 106 4.03 4.74 -1.29
C TYR A 106 5.53 4.62 -1.58
N GLY A 107 6.02 3.44 -1.95
CA GLY A 107 7.42 3.27 -2.37
C GLY A 107 7.79 1.82 -2.59
N ASP A 108 8.29 1.51 -3.78
CA ASP A 108 8.66 0.17 -4.24
C ASP A 108 10.18 -0.05 -4.29
N GLY A 109 10.91 0.53 -3.33
CA GLY A 109 12.39 0.52 -3.31
C GLY A 109 13.03 1.63 -4.15
N SER A 110 12.26 2.31 -4.99
CA SER A 110 12.69 3.47 -5.81
C SER A 110 12.40 4.84 -5.16
N GLY A 111 11.72 4.84 -4.00
CA GLY A 111 11.19 6.04 -3.33
C GLY A 111 9.69 6.24 -3.60
N ALA A 112 9.06 7.16 -2.84
CA ALA A 112 7.67 7.54 -3.11
C ALA A 112 7.54 8.39 -4.37
N ASN A 113 6.31 8.65 -4.83
CA ASN A 113 5.95 9.60 -5.89
C ASN A 113 6.24 11.08 -5.51
N CYS A 114 7.41 11.29 -4.94
CA CYS A 114 8.04 12.53 -4.51
C CYS A 114 7.46 13.19 -3.26
N ILE A 115 6.26 12.80 -2.81
CA ILE A 115 5.71 13.21 -1.52
C ILE A 115 5.82 12.05 -0.52
N GLY A 116 6.44 12.30 0.63
CA GLY A 116 6.40 11.36 1.76
C GLY A 116 5.27 11.69 2.73
N ILE A 117 4.97 10.75 3.62
CA ILE A 117 4.04 10.94 4.73
C ILE A 117 4.84 11.23 6.01
N THR A 118 4.39 12.24 6.75
CA THR A 118 4.83 12.54 8.11
C THR A 118 3.73 12.09 9.08
N VAL A 119 4.03 11.08 9.88
CA VAL A 119 3.14 10.64 10.97
C VAL A 119 3.25 11.63 12.13
N VAL A 120 2.16 12.32 12.46
CA VAL A 120 2.09 13.27 13.58
C VAL A 120 1.77 12.55 14.89
N SER A 121 0.79 11.65 14.88
CA SER A 121 0.46 10.79 16.02
C SER A 121 -0.14 9.46 15.54
N TRP A 122 0.03 8.40 16.34
CA TRP A 122 -0.48 7.07 16.03
C TRP A 122 -0.94 6.36 17.30
N ASN A 123 -2.12 5.75 17.24
CA ASN A 123 -2.59 4.78 18.22
C ASN A 123 -3.50 3.75 17.53
N SER A 124 -4.06 2.82 18.31
CA SER A 124 -4.82 1.68 17.79
C SER A 124 -6.13 2.03 17.07
N SER A 125 -6.65 3.24 17.26
CA SER A 125 -7.92 3.69 16.68
C SER A 125 -7.87 5.05 15.99
N GLN A 126 -6.75 5.77 16.08
CA GLN A 126 -6.57 7.06 15.43
C GLN A 126 -5.13 7.25 14.94
N VAL A 127 -5.01 7.76 13.72
CA VAL A 127 -3.75 8.19 13.12
C VAL A 127 -3.92 9.63 12.64
N VAL A 128 -2.90 10.46 12.87
CA VAL A 128 -2.85 11.84 12.34
C VAL A 128 -1.62 11.97 11.45
N LEU A 129 -1.86 12.43 10.22
CA LEU A 129 -0.85 12.49 9.16
C LEU A 129 -0.74 13.91 8.61
N ARG A 130 0.43 14.19 8.04
CA ARG A 130 0.69 15.30 7.12
C ARG A 130 1.53 14.80 5.96
N PHE A 131 1.52 15.51 4.86
CA PHE A 131 2.45 15.34 3.75
C PHE A 131 3.78 16.05 4.01
N GLY A 132 4.82 15.56 3.35
CA GLY A 132 6.15 16.17 3.36
C GLY A 132 6.22 17.53 2.67
N SER A 133 7.37 18.18 2.77
CA SER A 133 7.64 19.52 2.23
C SER A 133 7.53 19.67 0.71
N SER A 134 7.54 18.58 -0.05
CA SER A 134 7.25 18.61 -1.49
C SER A 134 5.77 18.84 -1.80
N TYR A 135 4.85 18.62 -0.84
CA TYR A 135 3.44 18.98 -1.00
C TYR A 135 3.27 20.49 -1.22
N GLY A 136 2.38 20.86 -2.13
CA GLY A 136 2.07 22.25 -2.46
C GLY A 136 3.18 22.98 -3.24
N SER A 137 4.22 22.28 -3.69
CA SER A 137 5.41 22.91 -4.30
C SER A 137 5.28 23.16 -5.82
N PHE A 138 6.07 22.50 -6.66
CA PHE A 138 6.29 22.87 -8.07
C PHE A 138 5.36 22.15 -9.07
N ALA A 139 4.66 21.09 -8.66
CA ALA A 139 3.89 20.22 -9.56
C ALA A 139 2.38 20.23 -9.30
N HIS A 140 1.85 21.29 -8.66
CA HIS A 140 0.43 21.42 -8.30
C HIS A 140 -0.11 20.28 -7.41
N TRP A 141 0.76 19.61 -6.65
CA TRP A 141 0.38 18.57 -5.70
C TRP A 141 -0.20 19.16 -4.42
N TYR A 142 -1.45 19.56 -4.47
CA TYR A 142 -2.22 19.97 -3.32
C TYR A 142 -3.63 19.42 -3.45
N LEU A 143 -4.29 19.24 -2.30
CA LEU A 143 -5.66 18.80 -2.23
C LEU A 143 -6.58 20.00 -2.32
N SER A 144 -7.77 19.77 -2.85
CA SER A 144 -8.92 20.68 -2.89
C SER A 144 -10.16 19.93 -2.41
N ASN A 145 -11.13 20.67 -1.88
CA ASN A 145 -12.43 20.07 -1.55
C ASN A 145 -13.06 19.49 -2.83
N GLY A 146 -13.50 18.23 -2.77
CA GLY A 146 -14.07 17.50 -3.90
C GLY A 146 -13.13 16.49 -4.54
N ASP A 147 -11.82 16.55 -4.27
CA ASP A 147 -10.86 15.59 -4.83
C ASP A 147 -11.15 14.17 -4.33
N GLY A 148 -11.08 13.18 -5.23
CA GLY A 148 -11.17 11.76 -4.89
C GLY A 148 -9.87 11.28 -4.27
N TYR A 149 -9.96 10.44 -3.24
CA TYR A 149 -8.77 9.87 -2.63
C TYR A 149 -8.94 8.42 -2.21
N ALA A 150 -7.80 7.73 -2.10
CA ALA A 150 -7.65 6.47 -1.39
C ALA A 150 -6.51 6.56 -0.35
N LEU A 151 -6.72 5.95 0.82
CA LEU A 151 -5.77 5.91 1.92
C LEU A 151 -5.62 4.47 2.41
N SER A 152 -4.38 4.02 2.57
CA SER A 152 -4.04 2.76 3.26
C SER A 152 -3.47 3.03 4.64
N VAL A 153 -3.93 2.28 5.65
CA VAL A 153 -3.33 2.20 6.99
C VAL A 153 -3.22 0.73 7.38
N ASN A 154 -1.99 0.23 7.50
CA ASN A 154 -1.66 -1.17 7.73
C ASN A 154 -2.40 -2.15 6.80
N ASN A 155 -2.46 -1.79 5.51
CA ASN A 155 -3.19 -2.49 4.44
C ASN A 155 -4.72 -2.43 4.52
N GLY A 156 -5.30 -1.77 5.52
CA GLY A 156 -6.72 -1.40 5.49
C GLY A 156 -6.90 -0.19 4.57
N ILE A 157 -7.79 -0.30 3.56
CA ILE A 157 -7.98 0.74 2.55
C ILE A 157 -9.31 1.45 2.76
N PHE A 158 -9.31 2.77 2.60
CA PHE A 158 -10.51 3.61 2.63
C PHE A 158 -10.43 4.65 1.53
N GLY A 159 -11.54 4.88 0.84
CA GLY A 159 -11.64 5.92 -0.17
C GLY A 159 -12.80 6.88 0.12
N GLY A 160 -12.72 8.07 -0.46
CA GLY A 160 -13.74 9.09 -0.29
C GLY A 160 -13.46 10.32 -1.13
N SER A 161 -14.11 11.43 -0.75
CA SER A 161 -13.82 12.74 -1.31
C SER A 161 -13.31 13.67 -0.22
N VAL A 162 -12.30 14.48 -0.54
CA VAL A 162 -11.74 15.48 0.36
C VAL A 162 -12.81 16.52 0.68
N SER A 163 -12.95 16.81 1.98
CA SER A 163 -13.82 17.87 2.49
C SER A 163 -13.27 18.44 3.79
N GLY A 164 -13.62 19.69 4.11
CA GLY A 164 -13.22 20.37 5.35
C GLY A 164 -11.95 21.23 5.25
N LEU A 165 -11.37 21.35 4.05
CA LEU A 165 -10.31 22.32 3.80
C LEU A 165 -10.88 23.74 3.70
N SER A 166 -10.09 24.74 4.12
CA SER A 166 -10.48 26.17 4.20
C SER A 166 -9.76 27.06 3.20
#